data_AF-A0A966S015-F1
#
_entry.id   AF-A0A966S015-F1
#
_cell.length_a   1.000
_cell.length_b   1.000
_cell.length_c   1.000
_cell.angle_alpha   90.00
_cell.angle_beta   90.00
_cell.angle_gamma   90.00
#
_symmetry.space_group_name_H-M   'P 1'
#
loop_
_entity.id
_entity.type
_entity.pdbx_description
1 polymer ?
#
loop_
_entity_poly.entity_id
_entity_poly.type
_entity_poly.pdbx_seq_one_letter_code
_entity_poly.pdbx_strand_id
1 'polypeptide(L)'
;MRFIPLFNLLLFTQAFSSQPKELFIPRQWSAEVHLSYLAQREQFIDQMGTEIKGRIPFNSLLKKMGQWRRKIAMESEEEHATKFGCLRTKGANSLFSHLCLGCSDEVYLRAAQILDRTPKYADPFWDNYKSFKMRYCQYFGKINNESIPLTRICHLQTKLSENYGDFFHFWGADPNKAMVWVHTETKYLDKVIRYLGELYEKILDSPDDDFFVSLAHWNWWYTQATPFYRGSAAIGEIFVLSILKSKNISLKIKHKLLLDVEGLLEPNLELYTIKYPKFFEVM
;
A
#
# COMPACT_ATOMS: atom_id res chain seq x y z
N MET A 1 -5.26 47.68 28.37
CA MET A 1 -4.98 47.08 27.05
C MET A 1 -3.48 46.98 26.89
N ARG A 2 -2.92 45.76 26.95
CA ARG A 2 -1.49 45.51 26.75
C ARG A 2 -1.33 44.71 25.46
N PHE A 3 -0.62 45.30 24.51
CA PHE A 3 -0.11 44.64 23.31
C PHE A 3 1.01 43.67 23.71
N ILE A 4 0.96 42.43 23.22
CA ILE A 4 2.07 41.48 23.24
C ILE A 4 2.48 41.27 21.77
N PRO A 5 3.74 41.54 21.39
CA PRO A 5 4.19 41.32 20.02
C PRO A 5 4.47 39.83 19.78
N LEU A 6 3.85 39.29 18.73
CA LEU A 6 4.19 38.00 18.12
C LEU A 6 5.55 38.13 17.41
N PHE A 7 6.62 37.81 18.13
CA PHE A 7 7.93 37.54 17.55
C PHE A 7 8.54 36.35 18.29
N ASN A 8 8.32 35.15 17.74
CA ASN A 8 9.20 33.98 17.78
C ASN A 8 8.43 32.77 17.23
N LEU A 9 8.30 32.70 15.90
CA LEU A 9 8.05 31.45 15.19
C LEU A 9 8.62 31.55 13.76
N LEU A 10 9.90 31.88 13.67
CA LEU A 10 10.67 31.90 12.42
C LEU A 10 12.01 31.24 12.71
N LEU A 11 12.01 29.90 12.77
CA LEU A 11 13.21 29.06 12.70
C LEU A 11 12.75 27.62 12.44
N PHE A 12 12.43 27.31 11.19
CA PHE A 12 12.65 26.00 10.53
C PHE A 12 12.28 26.10 9.03
N THR A 13 12.80 27.14 8.37
CA THR A 13 13.01 27.10 6.92
C THR A 13 14.48 26.78 6.69
N GLN A 14 14.85 25.51 6.84
CA GLN A 14 16.10 25.03 6.25
C GLN A 14 15.79 24.50 4.85
N ALA A 15 16.45 25.15 3.90
CA ALA A 15 16.50 24.80 2.50
C ALA A 15 16.95 23.34 2.33
N PHE A 16 16.07 22.49 1.79
CA PHE A 16 16.49 21.28 1.10
C PHE A 16 16.68 21.62 -0.38
N SER A 17 17.85 22.17 -0.69
CA SER A 17 18.34 22.29 -2.06
C SER A 17 18.77 20.91 -2.59
N SER A 18 18.21 20.56 -3.75
CA SER A 18 18.84 19.71 -4.79
C SER A 18 19.44 18.36 -4.36
N GLN A 19 18.68 17.54 -3.65
CA GLN A 19 18.86 16.09 -3.71
C GLN A 19 17.78 15.53 -4.65
N PRO A 20 18.10 14.54 -5.52
CA PRO A 20 17.09 13.93 -6.38
C PRO A 20 15.93 13.47 -5.49
N LYS A 21 14.70 13.77 -5.93
CA LYS A 21 13.46 13.30 -5.30
C LYS A 21 13.39 11.78 -5.43
N GLU A 22 14.19 11.09 -4.63
CA GLU A 22 14.05 9.66 -4.42
C GLU A 22 12.66 9.42 -3.84
N LEU A 23 12.06 8.27 -4.14
CA LEU A 23 10.85 7.76 -3.48
C LEU A 23 11.17 7.48 -2.01
N PHE A 24 11.47 8.54 -1.27
CA PHE A 24 11.74 8.53 0.16
C PHE A 24 10.39 8.75 0.81
N ILE A 25 9.74 7.67 1.25
CA ILE A 25 8.76 7.79 2.32
C ILE A 25 9.61 8.11 3.54
N PRO A 26 9.64 9.35 4.07
CA PRO A 26 10.49 9.67 5.19
C PRO A 26 9.85 9.03 6.42
N ARG A 27 10.19 7.78 6.71
CA ARG A 27 10.27 7.39 8.12
C ARG A 27 11.47 8.16 8.64
N GLN A 28 11.23 9.18 9.46
CA GLN A 28 12.29 9.94 10.13
C GLN A 28 12.91 9.06 11.24
N TRP A 29 13.38 7.88 10.87
CA TRP A 29 14.08 6.98 11.77
C TRP A 29 15.54 7.40 11.81
N SER A 30 16.14 7.29 13.01
CA SER A 30 17.59 7.33 13.10
C SER A 30 18.19 6.17 12.30
N ALA A 31 19.44 6.32 11.85
CA ALA A 31 20.15 5.25 11.15
C ALA A 31 20.19 3.94 11.98
N GLU A 32 20.30 4.05 13.30
CA GLU A 32 20.27 2.93 14.24
C GLU A 32 18.92 2.20 14.23
N VAL A 33 17.81 2.94 14.32
CA VAL A 33 16.45 2.36 14.26
C VAL A 33 16.23 1.69 12.91
N HIS A 34 16.71 2.30 11.82
CA HIS A 34 16.62 1.71 10.49
C HIS A 34 17.42 0.40 10.37
N LEU A 35 18.66 0.37 10.84
CA LEU A 35 19.49 -0.85 10.82
C LEU A 35 18.89 -1.96 11.70
N SER A 36 18.39 -1.62 12.89
CA SER A 36 17.67 -2.55 13.76
C SER A 36 16.44 -3.13 13.07
N TYR A 37 15.65 -2.29 12.40
CA TYR A 37 14.50 -2.73 11.62
C TYR A 37 14.91 -3.72 10.52
N LEU A 38 15.95 -3.41 9.74
CA LEU A 38 16.40 -4.30 8.66
C LEU A 38 16.85 -5.66 9.21
N ALA A 39 17.60 -5.68 10.31
CA ALA A 39 18.02 -6.93 10.97
C ALA A 39 16.81 -7.75 11.49
N GLN A 40 15.87 -7.09 12.17
CA GLN A 40 14.63 -7.74 12.65
C GLN A 40 13.77 -8.27 11.50
N ARG A 41 13.73 -7.56 10.36
CA ARG A 41 13.02 -7.97 9.15
C ARG A 41 13.63 -9.24 8.57
N GLU A 42 14.96 -9.30 8.38
CA GLU A 42 15.63 -10.47 7.85
C GLU A 42 15.46 -11.70 8.75
N GLN A 43 15.65 -11.54 10.06
CA GLN A 43 15.42 -12.62 11.03
C GLN A 43 13.98 -13.15 10.96
N PHE A 44 13.00 -12.25 10.82
CA PHE A 44 11.60 -12.63 10.73
C PHE A 44 11.28 -13.32 9.39
N ILE A 45 11.89 -12.89 8.28
CA ILE A 45 11.76 -13.54 6.97
C ILE A 45 12.26 -14.99 7.05
N ASP A 46 13.42 -15.22 7.69
CA ASP A 46 14.00 -16.55 7.87
C ASP A 46 13.12 -17.46 8.75
N GLN A 47 12.62 -16.92 9.86
CA GLN A 47 11.69 -17.62 10.73
C GLN A 47 10.41 -18.02 9.97
N MET A 48 9.78 -17.07 9.29
CA MET A 48 8.55 -17.32 8.54
C MET A 48 8.78 -18.26 7.36
N GLY A 49 9.92 -18.16 6.66
CA GLY A 49 10.29 -19.11 5.61
C GLY A 49 10.35 -20.56 6.11
N THR A 50 10.89 -20.76 7.33
CA THR A 50 10.92 -22.08 8.00
C THR A 50 9.52 -22.56 8.38
N GLU A 51 8.70 -21.69 8.98
CA GLU A 51 7.33 -22.04 9.38
C GLU A 51 6.41 -22.32 8.17
N ILE A 52 6.59 -21.58 7.07
CA ILE A 52 5.90 -21.82 5.78
C ILE A 52 6.31 -23.17 5.19
N LYS A 53 7.60 -23.50 5.21
CA LYS A 53 8.07 -24.84 4.79
C LYS A 53 7.46 -25.95 5.66
N GLY A 54 7.24 -25.66 6.94
CA GLY A 54 6.49 -26.49 7.88
C GLY A 54 4.96 -26.42 7.75
N ARG A 55 4.43 -25.78 6.69
CA ARG A 55 3.00 -25.66 6.39
C ARG A 55 2.17 -24.95 7.47
N ILE A 56 2.68 -23.85 8.04
CA ILE A 56 1.88 -23.00 8.94
C ILE A 56 0.56 -22.59 8.26
N PRO A 57 -0.61 -22.69 8.94
CA PRO A 57 -1.87 -22.24 8.38
C PRO A 57 -1.88 -20.75 8.05
N PHE A 58 -2.51 -20.37 6.94
CA PHE A 58 -2.54 -18.99 6.45
C PHE A 58 -2.97 -17.96 7.52
N ASN A 59 -4.03 -18.23 8.28
CA ASN A 59 -4.50 -17.30 9.31
C ASN A 59 -3.49 -17.11 10.45
N SER A 60 -2.75 -18.17 10.79
CA SER A 60 -1.68 -18.10 11.79
C SER A 60 -0.50 -17.29 11.26
N LEU A 61 -0.12 -17.49 10.00
CA LEU A 61 0.92 -16.72 9.32
C LEU A 61 0.57 -15.22 9.29
N LEU A 62 -0.64 -14.89 8.83
CA LEU A 62 -1.12 -13.52 8.72
C LEU A 62 -1.16 -12.82 10.09
N LYS A 63 -1.60 -13.54 11.13
CA LYS A 63 -1.59 -13.05 12.52
C LYS A 63 -0.16 -12.74 12.99
N LYS A 64 0.80 -13.63 12.76
CA LYS A 64 2.20 -13.44 13.14
C LYS A 64 2.83 -12.24 12.41
N MET A 65 2.60 -12.11 11.10
CA MET A 65 3.11 -10.96 10.34
C MET A 65 2.50 -9.63 10.81
N GLY A 66 1.20 -9.63 11.14
CA GLY A 66 0.55 -8.47 11.76
C GLY A 66 1.18 -8.11 13.11
N GLN A 67 1.40 -9.11 13.98
CA GLN A 67 2.06 -8.92 15.28
C GLN A 67 3.48 -8.37 15.14
N TRP A 68 4.27 -8.92 14.21
CA TRP A 68 5.60 -8.40 13.89
C TRP A 68 5.53 -6.93 13.47
N ARG A 69 4.64 -6.58 12.53
CA ARG A 69 4.58 -5.21 12.05
C ARG A 69 4.16 -4.23 13.14
N ARG A 70 3.22 -4.65 14.01
CA ARG A 70 2.81 -3.88 15.18
C ARG A 70 3.95 -3.67 16.15
N LYS A 71 4.71 -4.72 16.46
CA LYS A 71 5.88 -4.66 17.36
C LYS A 71 6.87 -3.60 16.88
N ILE A 72 7.27 -3.65 15.61
CA ILE A 72 8.18 -2.66 15.01
C ILE A 72 7.63 -1.23 15.16
N ALA A 73 6.34 -1.04 14.86
CA ALA A 73 5.73 0.29 14.96
C ALA A 73 5.72 0.82 16.41
N MET A 74 5.52 -0.05 17.40
CA MET A 74 5.58 0.31 18.82
C MET A 74 7.01 0.66 19.25
N GLU A 75 8.01 -0.13 18.84
CA GLU A 75 9.43 0.11 19.15
C GLU A 75 9.97 1.38 18.49
N SER A 76 9.42 1.73 17.33
CA SER A 76 9.79 2.95 16.58
C SER A 76 8.96 4.17 16.98
N GLU A 77 8.12 4.05 18.02
CA GLU A 77 7.23 5.11 18.52
C GLU A 77 6.36 5.75 17.41
N GLU A 78 5.93 4.95 16.43
CA GLU A 78 5.14 5.46 15.30
C GLU A 78 3.76 5.95 15.76
N GLU A 79 3.33 7.08 15.20
CA GLU A 79 1.97 7.56 15.42
C GLU A 79 0.95 6.49 15.00
N HIS A 80 0.02 6.19 15.90
CA HIS A 80 -0.95 5.11 15.74
C HIS A 80 -0.34 3.70 15.63
N ALA A 81 0.81 3.43 16.29
CA ALA A 81 1.41 2.10 16.37
C ALA A 81 0.41 0.97 16.70
N THR A 82 -0.60 1.26 17.52
CA THR A 82 -1.66 0.31 17.89
C THR A 82 -2.56 -0.14 16.73
N LYS A 83 -2.59 0.60 15.62
CA LYS A 83 -3.34 0.26 14.40
C LYS A 83 -2.54 -0.61 13.42
N PHE A 84 -1.22 -0.68 13.55
CA PHE A 84 -0.41 -1.54 12.69
C PHE A 84 -0.70 -3.01 12.95
N GLY A 85 -0.82 -3.80 11.87
CA GLY A 85 -1.08 -5.24 11.98
C GLY A 85 -2.47 -5.62 12.47
N CYS A 86 -3.37 -4.65 12.68
CA CYS A 86 -4.78 -4.90 12.98
C CYS A 86 -5.57 -4.99 11.67
N LEU A 87 -6.29 -6.10 11.47
CA LEU A 87 -7.19 -6.24 10.32
C LEU A 87 -8.30 -5.19 10.38
N ARG A 88 -8.66 -4.65 9.21
CA ARG A 88 -9.78 -3.73 9.06
C ARG A 88 -11.08 -4.49 9.30
N THR A 89 -11.99 -3.92 10.09
CA THR A 89 -13.26 -4.55 10.46
C THR A 89 -14.44 -3.77 9.88
N LYS A 90 -15.61 -4.42 9.81
CA LYS A 90 -16.88 -3.76 9.45
C LYS A 90 -17.14 -2.60 10.43
N GLY A 91 -17.53 -1.43 9.89
CA GLY A 91 -17.89 -0.26 10.69
C GLY A 91 -16.75 0.71 11.00
N ALA A 92 -15.48 0.37 10.72
CA ALA A 92 -14.47 1.40 10.63
C ALA A 92 -14.75 2.26 9.41
N ASN A 93 -14.94 3.56 9.62
CA ASN A 93 -15.27 4.53 8.58
C ASN A 93 -14.52 4.23 7.28
N SER A 94 -15.27 3.90 6.24
CA SER A 94 -14.82 3.60 4.87
C SER A 94 -14.03 4.75 4.22
N LEU A 95 -13.96 5.89 4.91
CA LEU A 95 -13.16 7.08 4.59
C LEU A 95 -11.67 6.96 4.90
N PHE A 96 -11.16 5.79 5.32
CA PHE A 96 -9.72 5.49 5.19
C PHE A 96 -9.36 5.25 3.71
N SER A 97 -9.73 6.20 2.85
CA SER A 97 -8.99 6.53 1.65
C SER A 97 -7.59 6.95 2.09
N HIS A 98 -6.56 6.21 1.69
CA HIS A 98 -5.23 6.79 1.72
C HIS A 98 -5.24 7.87 0.65
N LEU A 99 -5.50 9.09 1.11
CA LEU A 99 -5.26 10.31 0.36
C LEU A 99 -3.74 10.34 0.17
N CYS A 100 -3.28 9.85 -0.97
CA CYS A 100 -1.86 9.89 -1.32
C CYS A 100 -1.57 11.30 -1.87
N LEU A 101 -1.61 12.26 -0.94
CA LEU A 101 -1.24 13.64 -1.18
C LEU A 101 0.28 13.69 -1.30
N GLY A 102 0.76 13.54 -2.52
CA GLY A 102 2.20 13.51 -2.82
C GLY A 102 2.68 12.10 -3.17
N CYS A 103 2.42 11.67 -4.40
CA CYS A 103 3.15 10.57 -5.01
C CYS A 103 4.26 11.15 -5.91
N SER A 104 5.29 10.36 -6.24
CA SER A 104 6.32 10.81 -7.18
C SER A 104 5.68 11.15 -8.54
N ASP A 105 6.34 11.99 -9.33
CA ASP A 105 5.84 12.36 -10.67
C ASP A 105 5.61 11.10 -11.53
N GLU A 106 6.43 10.07 -11.37
CA GLU A 106 6.27 8.78 -12.05
C GLU A 106 4.96 8.08 -11.66
N VAL A 107 4.67 7.96 -10.36
CA VAL A 107 3.45 7.33 -9.86
C VAL A 107 2.22 8.12 -10.32
N TYR A 108 2.28 9.45 -10.25
CA TYR A 108 1.22 10.33 -10.76
C TYR A 108 0.95 10.10 -12.25
N LEU A 109 2.00 10.10 -13.08
CA LEU A 109 1.87 9.92 -14.53
C LEU A 109 1.27 8.55 -14.88
N ARG A 110 1.71 7.49 -14.21
CA ARG A 110 1.14 6.14 -14.40
C ARG A 110 -0.32 6.07 -13.97
N ALA A 111 -0.67 6.66 -12.82
CA ALA A 111 -2.05 6.74 -12.35
C ALA A 111 -2.94 7.54 -13.33
N ALA A 112 -2.45 8.66 -13.85
CA ALA A 112 -3.16 9.47 -14.85
C ALA A 112 -3.42 8.68 -16.14
N GLN A 113 -2.44 7.92 -16.63
CA GLN A 113 -2.61 7.05 -17.81
C GLN A 113 -3.69 5.98 -17.61
N ILE A 114 -3.79 5.41 -16.41
CA ILE A 114 -4.85 4.45 -16.07
C ILE A 114 -6.22 5.12 -16.18
N LEU A 115 -6.36 6.31 -15.58
CA LEU A 115 -7.59 7.10 -15.59
C LEU A 115 -8.00 7.57 -16.98
N ASP A 116 -7.04 7.83 -17.88
CA ASP A 116 -7.30 8.21 -19.28
C ASP A 116 -7.83 7.05 -20.13
N ARG A 117 -7.53 5.81 -19.74
CA ARG A 117 -8.02 4.59 -20.42
C ARG A 117 -9.35 4.10 -19.86
N THR A 118 -9.82 4.62 -18.74
CA THR A 118 -11.07 4.18 -18.11
C THR A 118 -12.23 5.08 -18.48
N PRO A 119 -13.45 4.52 -18.68
CA PRO A 119 -14.64 5.34 -18.86
C PRO A 119 -14.83 6.29 -17.69
N LYS A 120 -15.23 7.53 -17.96
CA LYS A 120 -15.54 8.51 -16.92
C LYS A 120 -16.83 8.10 -16.23
N TYR A 121 -16.72 7.58 -15.02
CA TYR A 121 -17.87 7.37 -14.15
C TYR A 121 -18.01 8.55 -13.19
N ALA A 122 -19.24 8.97 -12.95
CA ALA A 122 -19.58 9.90 -11.89
C ALA A 122 -19.73 9.09 -10.58
N ASP A 123 -19.09 9.54 -9.50
CA ASP A 123 -19.19 8.85 -8.20
C ASP A 123 -20.32 9.50 -7.39
N PRO A 124 -21.44 8.81 -7.15
CA PRO A 124 -22.58 9.40 -6.45
C PRO A 124 -22.25 9.82 -5.01
N PHE A 125 -21.19 9.28 -4.38
CA PHE A 125 -20.75 9.72 -3.06
C PHE A 125 -20.13 11.13 -3.11
N TRP A 126 -19.32 11.41 -4.14
CA TRP A 126 -18.61 12.68 -4.27
C TRP A 126 -19.38 13.73 -5.08
N ASP A 127 -20.31 13.33 -5.93
CA ASP A 127 -21.20 14.26 -6.65
C ASP A 127 -22.10 15.07 -5.70
N ASN A 128 -22.32 14.57 -4.48
CA ASN A 128 -22.99 15.33 -3.40
C ASN A 128 -22.15 16.52 -2.92
N TYR A 129 -20.83 16.47 -3.08
CA TYR A 129 -19.97 17.61 -2.87
C TYR A 129 -19.90 18.41 -4.18
N LYS A 130 -20.82 19.37 -4.34
CA LYS A 130 -20.91 20.28 -5.51
C LYS A 130 -19.58 20.96 -5.91
N SER A 131 -18.59 20.97 -5.01
CA SER A 131 -17.27 21.58 -5.17
C SER A 131 -16.20 20.68 -5.79
N PHE A 132 -16.40 19.36 -5.92
CA PHE A 132 -15.38 18.45 -6.46
C PHE A 132 -15.87 17.71 -7.71
N LYS A 133 -15.09 17.81 -8.81
CA LYS A 133 -15.19 16.83 -9.90
C LYS A 133 -14.12 15.77 -9.67
N MET A 134 -14.51 14.51 -9.69
CA MET A 134 -13.58 13.40 -9.51
C MET A 134 -13.63 12.48 -10.71
N ARG A 135 -12.47 12.11 -11.25
CA ARG A 135 -12.35 10.97 -12.18
C ARG A 135 -11.87 9.79 -11.37
N TYR A 136 -12.41 8.60 -11.63
CA TYR A 136 -11.91 7.40 -10.96
C TYR A 136 -11.90 6.18 -11.87
N CYS A 137 -11.04 5.23 -11.52
CA CYS A 137 -10.95 3.89 -12.09
C CYS A 137 -11.16 2.89 -10.96
N GLN A 138 -12.29 2.17 -11.00
CA GLN A 138 -12.60 1.10 -10.04
C GLN A 138 -12.00 -0.22 -10.53
N TYR A 139 -11.20 -0.85 -9.69
CA TYR A 139 -10.64 -2.16 -10.01
C TYR A 139 -11.62 -3.24 -9.59
N PHE A 140 -11.63 -4.36 -10.31
CA PHE A 140 -12.47 -5.50 -10.03
C PHE A 140 -11.64 -6.78 -10.08
N GLY A 141 -11.88 -7.67 -9.13
CA GLY A 141 -11.37 -9.03 -9.16
C GLY A 141 -12.53 -10.03 -9.16
N LYS A 142 -12.30 -11.25 -9.64
CA LYS A 142 -13.33 -12.30 -9.63
C LYS A 142 -13.01 -13.39 -8.60
N ILE A 143 -13.98 -13.71 -7.74
CA ILE A 143 -13.94 -14.86 -6.82
C ILE A 143 -15.20 -15.69 -7.06
N ASN A 144 -15.05 -16.93 -7.53
CA ASN A 144 -16.17 -17.84 -7.84
C ASN A 144 -17.22 -17.20 -8.77
N ASN A 145 -16.77 -16.61 -9.89
CA ASN A 145 -17.57 -15.86 -10.87
C ASN A 145 -18.24 -14.57 -10.35
N GLU A 146 -18.11 -14.22 -9.07
CA GLU A 146 -18.59 -12.95 -8.53
C GLU A 146 -17.55 -11.86 -8.71
N SER A 147 -17.96 -10.71 -9.25
CA SER A 147 -17.12 -9.52 -9.38
C SER A 147 -17.07 -8.77 -8.05
N ILE A 148 -15.87 -8.66 -7.48
CA ILE A 148 -15.60 -7.94 -6.23
C ILE A 148 -15.00 -6.58 -6.57
N PRO A 149 -15.63 -5.46 -6.16
CA PRO A 149 -15.02 -4.15 -6.30
C PRO A 149 -13.88 -4.03 -5.29
N LEU A 150 -12.71 -3.67 -5.81
CA LEU A 150 -11.47 -3.56 -5.06
C LEU A 150 -11.07 -2.10 -4.83
N THR A 151 -9.77 -1.79 -4.83
CA THR A 151 -9.27 -0.43 -4.81
C THR A 151 -9.80 0.36 -6.01
N ARG A 152 -9.99 1.66 -5.81
CA ARG A 152 -10.17 2.63 -6.89
C ARG A 152 -9.08 3.70 -6.82
N ILE A 153 -8.58 4.09 -7.98
CA ILE A 153 -7.77 5.30 -8.13
C ILE A 153 -8.71 6.44 -8.45
N CYS A 154 -8.54 7.57 -7.78
CA CYS A 154 -9.29 8.78 -8.01
C CYS A 154 -8.34 9.95 -8.28
N HIS A 155 -8.70 10.80 -9.24
CA HIS A 155 -8.10 12.10 -9.47
C HIS A 155 -9.12 13.19 -9.15
N LEU A 156 -8.76 14.04 -8.20
CA LEU A 156 -9.55 15.21 -7.84
C LEU A 156 -9.29 16.32 -8.86
N GLN A 157 -10.26 16.57 -9.73
CA GLN A 157 -10.22 17.63 -10.73
C GLN A 157 -10.92 18.88 -10.17
N THR A 158 -10.21 19.71 -9.42
CA THR A 158 -10.74 21.00 -8.97
C THR A 158 -9.82 22.15 -9.32
N LYS A 159 -10.42 23.24 -9.84
CA LYS A 159 -9.96 24.59 -9.47
C LYS A 159 -10.35 24.72 -8.00
N LEU A 160 -9.39 24.53 -7.09
CA LEU A 160 -9.68 24.74 -5.68
C LEU A 160 -10.23 26.15 -5.51
N SER A 161 -11.47 26.28 -5.03
CA SER A 161 -11.86 27.52 -4.39
C SER A 161 -10.86 27.79 -3.26
N GLU A 162 -10.50 29.04 -3.02
CA GLU A 162 -9.47 29.46 -2.05
C GLU A 162 -9.55 28.71 -0.70
N ASN A 163 -10.76 28.37 -0.24
CA ASN A 163 -11.02 27.64 1.01
C ASN A 163 -10.53 26.17 1.07
N TYR A 164 -10.22 25.52 -0.05
CA TYR A 164 -9.66 24.16 -0.08
C TYR A 164 -8.16 24.14 -0.41
N GLY A 165 -7.57 25.29 -0.78
CA GLY A 165 -6.12 25.43 -0.88
C GLY A 165 -5.43 25.00 0.40
N ASP A 166 -5.97 25.42 1.55
CA ASP A 166 -5.46 25.08 2.88
C ASP A 166 -5.50 23.58 3.17
N PHE A 167 -6.49 22.84 2.67
CA PHE A 167 -6.54 21.38 2.84
C PHE A 167 -5.36 20.71 2.14
N PHE A 168 -5.07 21.06 0.88
CA PHE A 168 -3.94 20.47 0.15
C PHE A 168 -2.58 21.01 0.60
N HIS A 169 -2.50 22.29 0.98
CA HIS A 169 -1.30 22.90 1.56
C HIS A 169 -0.95 22.30 2.93
N PHE A 170 -1.93 22.01 3.79
CA PHE A 170 -1.71 21.35 5.08
C PHE A 170 -1.00 20.00 4.92
N TRP A 171 -1.28 19.28 3.83
CA TRP A 171 -0.68 18.00 3.52
C TRP A 171 0.51 18.08 2.55
N GLY A 172 0.95 19.28 2.16
CA GLY A 172 2.10 19.48 1.27
C GLY A 172 1.93 18.91 -0.16
N ALA A 173 0.70 18.66 -0.61
CA ALA A 173 0.46 18.14 -1.96
C ALA A 173 0.26 19.24 -2.99
N ASP A 174 0.78 19.00 -4.19
CA ASP A 174 0.38 19.76 -5.37
C ASP A 174 -1.10 19.45 -5.65
N PRO A 175 -2.00 20.45 -5.52
CA PRO A 175 -3.42 20.24 -5.72
C PRO A 175 -3.77 19.83 -7.16
N ASN A 176 -2.89 20.12 -8.13
CA ASN A 176 -3.04 19.68 -9.52
C ASN A 176 -2.59 18.23 -9.73
N LYS A 177 -2.02 17.58 -8.70
CA LYS A 177 -1.55 16.20 -8.72
C LYS A 177 -2.20 15.34 -7.63
N ALA A 178 -3.37 15.75 -7.16
CA ALA A 178 -4.10 15.08 -6.09
C ALA A 178 -4.69 13.73 -6.55
N MET A 179 -3.91 12.66 -6.37
CA MET A 179 -4.35 11.29 -6.57
C MET A 179 -4.73 10.65 -5.24
N VAL A 180 -5.80 9.87 -5.25
CA VAL A 180 -6.35 9.23 -4.07
C VAL A 180 -6.59 7.76 -4.37
N TRP A 181 -6.10 6.89 -3.50
CA TRP A 181 -6.45 5.48 -3.54
C TRP A 181 -7.49 5.22 -2.46
N VAL A 182 -8.66 4.79 -2.89
CA VAL A 182 -9.70 4.32 -1.97
C VAL A 182 -9.68 2.80 -2.01
N HIS A 183 -9.24 2.20 -0.92
CA HIS A 183 -9.05 0.76 -0.83
C HIS A 183 -10.37 0.00 -0.77
N THR A 184 -10.28 -1.29 -1.08
CA THR A 184 -11.38 -2.26 -0.98
C THR A 184 -12.20 -2.06 0.30
N GLU A 185 -13.53 -2.03 0.16
CA GLU A 185 -14.44 -1.88 1.31
C GLU A 185 -14.34 -3.05 2.28
N THR A 186 -14.47 -2.77 3.59
CA THR A 186 -14.32 -3.78 4.64
C THR A 186 -15.35 -4.91 4.57
N LYS A 187 -16.51 -4.67 3.94
CA LYS A 187 -17.54 -5.70 3.72
C LYS A 187 -17.07 -6.86 2.83
N TYR A 188 -16.05 -6.65 1.99
CA TYR A 188 -15.49 -7.68 1.12
C TYR A 188 -14.27 -8.39 1.73
N LEU A 189 -13.67 -7.85 2.80
CA LEU A 189 -12.38 -8.35 3.30
C LEU A 189 -12.44 -9.78 3.81
N ASP A 190 -13.51 -10.19 4.49
CA ASP A 190 -13.63 -11.59 4.96
C ASP A 190 -13.56 -12.58 3.79
N LYS A 191 -14.20 -12.23 2.66
CA LYS A 191 -14.19 -13.04 1.45
C LYS A 191 -12.82 -13.04 0.78
N VAL A 192 -12.20 -11.86 0.67
CA VAL A 192 -10.87 -11.74 0.05
C VAL A 192 -9.79 -12.41 0.89
N ILE A 193 -9.82 -12.31 2.22
CA ILE A 193 -8.86 -12.98 3.11
C ILE A 193 -8.98 -14.51 2.99
N ARG A 194 -10.19 -15.06 2.89
CA ARG A 194 -10.37 -16.49 2.62
C ARG A 194 -9.74 -16.90 1.29
N TYR A 195 -10.01 -16.12 0.25
CA TYR A 195 -9.44 -16.37 -1.08
C TYR A 195 -7.91 -16.24 -1.11
N LEU A 196 -7.33 -15.31 -0.34
CA LEU A 196 -5.88 -15.24 -0.14
C LEU A 196 -5.32 -16.49 0.55
N GLY A 197 -6.08 -17.12 1.44
CA GLY A 197 -5.73 -18.42 2.01
C GLY A 197 -5.72 -19.54 0.98
N GLU A 198 -6.72 -19.57 0.09
CA GLU A 198 -6.76 -20.54 -1.03
C GLU A 198 -5.58 -20.33 -2.00
N LEU A 199 -5.24 -19.07 -2.31
CA LEU A 199 -4.06 -18.74 -3.11
C LEU A 199 -2.75 -19.12 -2.40
N TYR A 200 -2.68 -18.96 -1.08
CA TYR A 200 -1.52 -19.39 -0.29
C TYR A 200 -1.30 -20.90 -0.41
N GLU A 201 -2.34 -21.73 -0.22
CA GLU A 201 -2.20 -23.18 -0.40
C GLU A 201 -1.75 -23.53 -1.83
N LYS A 202 -2.32 -22.86 -2.84
CA LYS A 202 -1.87 -23.01 -4.23
C LYS A 202 -0.39 -22.67 -4.40
N ILE A 203 0.12 -21.60 -3.78
CA ILE A 203 1.54 -21.24 -3.84
C ILE A 203 2.42 -22.36 -3.26
N LEU A 204 2.01 -22.94 -2.13
CA LEU A 204 2.78 -24.01 -1.49
C LEU A 204 2.82 -25.28 -2.35
N ASP A 205 1.72 -25.58 -3.04
CA ASP A 205 1.58 -26.76 -3.90
C ASP A 205 2.00 -26.53 -5.36
N SER A 206 2.26 -25.28 -5.76
CA SER A 206 2.58 -24.94 -7.15
C SER A 206 3.91 -25.56 -7.57
N PRO A 207 3.98 -26.20 -8.76
CA PRO A 207 5.25 -26.51 -9.40
C PRO A 207 6.01 -25.22 -9.72
N ASP A 208 7.31 -25.34 -9.98
CA ASP A 208 8.20 -24.18 -10.15
C ASP A 208 7.75 -23.24 -11.29
N ASP A 209 7.19 -23.78 -12.38
CA ASP A 209 6.73 -23.01 -13.53
C ASP A 209 5.50 -22.12 -13.24
N ASP A 210 4.61 -22.57 -12.34
CA ASP A 210 3.36 -21.85 -11.99
C ASP A 210 3.51 -21.03 -10.69
N PHE A 211 4.62 -21.20 -9.98
CA PHE A 211 4.85 -20.56 -8.69
C PHE A 211 4.72 -19.05 -8.74
N PHE A 212 5.36 -18.38 -9.71
CA PHE A 212 5.30 -16.92 -9.83
C PHE A 212 3.92 -16.41 -10.23
N VAL A 213 3.13 -17.21 -10.96
CA VAL A 213 1.75 -16.87 -11.30
C VAL A 213 0.90 -16.84 -10.02
N SER A 214 0.95 -17.91 -9.23
CA SER A 214 0.23 -17.99 -7.96
C SER A 214 0.66 -16.90 -6.97
N LEU A 215 1.97 -16.61 -6.89
CA LEU A 215 2.49 -15.57 -6.02
C LEU A 215 2.10 -14.16 -6.46
N ALA A 216 2.12 -13.89 -7.77
CA ALA A 216 1.64 -12.62 -8.33
C ALA A 216 0.15 -12.42 -8.04
N HIS A 217 -0.66 -13.47 -8.21
CA HIS A 217 -2.09 -13.42 -7.91
C HIS A 217 -2.33 -13.07 -6.44
N TRP A 218 -1.63 -13.74 -5.54
CA TRP A 218 -1.74 -13.45 -4.11
C TRP A 218 -1.33 -12.00 -3.82
N ASN A 219 -0.19 -11.54 -4.35
CA ASN A 219 0.33 -10.21 -4.06
C ASN A 219 -0.56 -9.09 -4.61
N TRP A 220 -1.13 -9.28 -5.80
CA TRP A 220 -2.09 -8.34 -6.38
C TRP A 220 -3.35 -8.26 -5.52
N TRP A 221 -4.00 -9.40 -5.23
CA TRP A 221 -5.21 -9.42 -4.40
C TRP A 221 -4.98 -8.84 -3.01
N TYR A 222 -3.85 -9.16 -2.39
CA TYR A 222 -3.49 -8.65 -1.07
C TYR A 222 -3.28 -7.13 -1.09
N THR A 223 -2.56 -6.62 -2.10
CA THR A 223 -2.34 -5.19 -2.30
C THR A 223 -3.66 -4.46 -2.51
N GLN A 224 -4.52 -4.97 -3.39
CA GLN A 224 -5.83 -4.37 -3.61
C GLN A 224 -6.74 -4.42 -2.38
N ALA A 225 -6.73 -5.52 -1.63
CA ALA A 225 -7.52 -5.65 -0.42
C ALA A 225 -7.09 -4.63 0.63
N THR A 226 -5.77 -4.43 0.78
CA THR A 226 -5.18 -3.64 1.87
C THR A 226 -5.84 -4.02 3.20
N PRO A 227 -5.65 -5.27 3.68
CA PRO A 227 -6.51 -5.85 4.72
C PRO A 227 -6.28 -5.27 6.11
N PHE A 228 -5.13 -4.62 6.38
CA PHE A 228 -4.80 -4.04 7.68
C PHE A 228 -5.06 -2.53 7.71
N TYR A 229 -5.38 -1.98 8.90
CA TYR A 229 -5.54 -0.53 9.08
C TYR A 229 -4.25 0.23 8.76
N ARG A 230 -3.11 -0.33 9.15
CA ARG A 230 -1.77 0.17 8.81
C ARG A 230 -0.81 -0.99 8.61
N GLY A 231 0.15 -0.82 7.70
CA GLY A 231 1.24 -1.76 7.49
C GLY A 231 0.99 -2.87 6.48
N SER A 232 -0.10 -2.81 5.71
CA SER A 232 -0.40 -3.82 4.68
C SER A 232 0.78 -4.03 3.72
N ALA A 233 1.35 -2.96 3.16
CA ALA A 233 2.49 -3.03 2.24
C ALA A 233 3.68 -3.82 2.79
N ALA A 234 4.15 -3.47 4.00
CA ALA A 234 5.27 -4.16 4.65
C ALA A 234 4.96 -5.65 4.95
N ILE A 235 3.72 -5.95 5.36
CA ILE A 235 3.30 -7.34 5.59
C ILE A 235 3.26 -8.14 4.28
N GLY A 236 2.78 -7.53 3.20
CA GLY A 236 2.73 -8.15 1.87
C GLY A 236 4.13 -8.42 1.30
N GLU A 237 5.05 -7.49 1.49
CA GLU A 237 6.47 -7.65 1.14
C GLU A 237 7.11 -8.82 1.91
N ILE A 238 6.93 -8.86 3.24
CA ILE A 238 7.47 -9.95 4.05
C ILE A 238 6.88 -11.29 3.65
N PHE A 239 5.56 -11.35 3.38
CA PHE A 239 4.96 -12.58 2.89
C PHE A 239 5.65 -13.10 1.64
N VAL A 240 5.87 -12.23 0.64
CA VAL A 240 6.53 -12.60 -0.62
C VAL A 240 7.96 -13.12 -0.36
N LEU A 241 8.74 -12.40 0.45
CA LEU A 241 10.12 -12.78 0.74
C LEU A 241 10.23 -14.06 1.57
N SER A 242 9.34 -14.25 2.55
CA SER A 242 9.26 -15.49 3.33
C SER A 242 8.84 -16.68 2.46
N ILE A 243 7.96 -16.48 1.48
CA ILE A 243 7.61 -17.52 0.50
C ILE A 243 8.82 -17.88 -0.35
N LEU A 244 9.54 -16.91 -0.91
CA LEU A 244 10.77 -17.16 -1.68
C LEU A 244 11.81 -17.92 -0.85
N LYS A 245 12.01 -17.51 0.41
CA LYS A 245 12.89 -18.20 1.36
C LYS A 245 12.45 -19.64 1.59
N SER A 246 11.15 -19.89 1.78
CA SER A 246 10.63 -21.24 2.03
C SER A 246 10.88 -22.21 0.87
N LYS A 247 10.96 -21.70 -0.37
CA LYS A 247 11.30 -22.44 -1.59
C LYS A 247 12.79 -22.43 -1.94
N ASN A 248 13.66 -21.88 -1.10
CA ASN A 248 15.09 -21.66 -1.37
C ASN A 248 15.35 -20.88 -2.68
N ILE A 249 14.47 -19.94 -3.04
CA ILE A 249 14.63 -19.10 -4.22
C ILE A 249 15.44 -17.86 -3.84
N SER A 250 16.64 -17.72 -4.42
CA SER A 250 17.57 -16.62 -4.13
C SER A 250 17.28 -15.36 -4.95
N LEU A 251 16.07 -14.81 -4.77
CA LEU A 251 15.65 -13.56 -5.40
C LEU A 251 15.33 -12.50 -4.36
N LYS A 252 15.65 -11.25 -4.68
CA LYS A 252 15.23 -10.06 -3.93
C LYS A 252 14.39 -9.15 -4.79
N ILE A 253 13.56 -8.32 -4.17
CA ILE A 253 12.83 -7.26 -4.86
C ILE A 253 13.85 -6.23 -5.36
N LYS A 254 13.71 -5.78 -6.61
CA LYS A 254 14.61 -4.79 -7.23
C LYS A 254 14.71 -3.53 -6.39
N HIS A 255 15.90 -2.96 -6.34
CA HIS A 255 16.13 -1.71 -5.63
C HIS A 255 15.15 -0.62 -6.09
N LYS A 256 14.56 0.11 -5.12
CA LYS A 256 13.55 1.17 -5.30
C LYS A 256 12.17 0.70 -5.82
N LEU A 257 11.96 -0.59 -6.09
CA LEU A 257 10.64 -1.10 -6.47
C LEU A 257 9.78 -1.36 -5.24
N LEU A 258 8.55 -0.83 -5.25
CA LEU A 258 7.56 -1.02 -4.19
C LEU A 258 6.42 -1.90 -4.73
N LEU A 259 6.31 -3.13 -4.24
CA LEU A 259 5.33 -4.12 -4.76
C LEU A 259 3.89 -3.64 -4.63
N ASP A 260 3.56 -2.95 -3.54
CA ASP A 260 2.24 -2.39 -3.30
C ASP A 260 1.92 -1.27 -4.30
N VAL A 261 2.89 -0.38 -4.59
CA VAL A 261 2.71 0.66 -5.61
C VAL A 261 2.53 0.06 -7.00
N GLU A 262 3.33 -0.94 -7.36
CA GLU A 262 3.18 -1.66 -8.64
C GLU A 262 1.81 -2.34 -8.76
N GLY A 263 1.32 -2.96 -7.68
CA GLY A 263 -0.02 -3.57 -7.65
C GLY A 263 -1.12 -2.52 -7.76
N LEU A 264 -1.02 -1.42 -7.01
CA LEU A 264 -1.98 -0.32 -7.06
C LEU A 264 -2.02 0.37 -8.44
N LEU A 265 -0.93 0.38 -9.19
CA LEU A 265 -0.81 0.96 -10.53
C LEU A 265 -1.10 -0.03 -11.68
N GLU A 266 -1.62 -1.21 -11.40
CA GLU A 266 -2.00 -2.19 -12.42
C GLU A 266 -3.43 -2.71 -12.18
N PRO A 267 -4.44 -2.17 -12.89
CA PRO A 267 -5.83 -2.62 -12.74
C PRO A 267 -6.07 -4.04 -13.24
N ASN A 268 -5.22 -4.59 -14.11
CA ASN A 268 -5.41 -5.89 -14.73
C ASN A 268 -4.47 -6.95 -14.12
N LEU A 269 -5.07 -7.96 -13.48
CA LEU A 269 -4.33 -9.03 -12.81
C LEU A 269 -3.42 -9.81 -13.77
N GLU A 270 -3.86 -10.08 -15.00
CA GLU A 270 -3.07 -10.84 -15.97
C GLU A 270 -1.81 -10.07 -16.40
N LEU A 271 -1.93 -8.78 -16.68
CA LEU A 271 -0.81 -7.89 -16.98
C LEU A 271 0.13 -7.73 -15.78
N TYR A 272 -0.43 -7.63 -14.56
CA TYR A 272 0.38 -7.64 -13.34
C TYR A 272 1.22 -8.90 -13.24
N THR A 273 0.60 -10.05 -13.48
CA THR A 273 1.22 -11.38 -13.41
C THR A 273 2.35 -11.54 -14.42
N ILE A 274 2.16 -11.05 -15.66
CA ILE A 274 3.21 -11.05 -16.69
C ILE A 274 4.41 -10.18 -16.28
N LYS A 275 4.17 -9.07 -15.59
CA LYS A 275 5.23 -8.15 -15.13
C LYS A 275 5.94 -8.66 -13.86
N TYR A 276 5.23 -9.43 -13.03
CA TYR A 276 5.65 -9.75 -11.68
C TYR A 276 7.05 -10.39 -11.56
N PRO A 277 7.46 -11.37 -12.40
CA PRO A 277 8.82 -11.91 -12.34
C PRO A 277 9.91 -10.84 -12.54
N LYS A 278 9.61 -9.77 -13.29
CA LYS A 278 10.55 -8.66 -13.56
C LYS A 278 10.71 -7.73 -12.37
N PHE A 279 9.95 -7.90 -11.29
CA PHE A 279 10.10 -7.13 -10.05
C PHE A 279 11.25 -7.63 -9.18
N PHE A 280 11.81 -8.78 -9.52
CA PHE A 280 12.87 -9.42 -8.77
C PHE A 280 14.20 -9.38 -9.52
N GLU A 281 15.28 -9.49 -8.75
CA GLU A 281 16.65 -9.67 -9.24
C GLU A 281 17.35 -10.74 -8.40
N VAL A 282 18.40 -11.34 -8.96
CA VAL A 282 19.22 -12.33 -8.26
C VAL A 282 19.93 -11.63 -7.10
N MET A 283 19.96 -12.28 -5.93
CA MET A 283 20.59 -11.74 -4.73
C MET A 283 22.08 -11.52 -4.90
#